data_AF-A0A945BY34-F1
#
_entry.id   AF-A0A945BY34-F1
#
_cell.length_a   1.000
_cell.length_b   1.000
_cell.length_c   1.000
_cell.angle_alpha   90.00
_cell.angle_beta   90.00
_cell.angle_gamma   90.00
#
_symmetry.space_group_name_H-M   'P 1'
#
loop_
_entity.id
_entity.type
_entity.pdbx_description
1 polymer ?
#
loop_
_entity_poly.entity_id
_entity_poly.type
_entity_poly.pdbx_seq_one_letter_code
_entity_poly.pdbx_strand_id
1 'polypeptide(L)'
;MGGEHALTTCSSHDEAYNLLSKRGYEKELLRRAEEHEIDGTNWPGLNKNETDPFWDAVLCDLLMPAGKMAQGGEGLRHVGKVMPVGWALALEAAKSGAKFVAVATDMNHHHHPTSAMLDNLNYHQFQIDGAKAIFTNCISTVGINGTERECSGCSGAGSIKRDDEKYKCWRCDGTGTDFAEYGKDWGKILEALIDKK
;
A
#
# COMPACT_ATOMS: atom_id res chain seq x y z
N MET A 1 19.26 9.24 6.67
CA MET A 1 18.79 8.30 7.70
C MET A 1 18.52 6.98 6.97
N GLY A 2 19.45 6.04 7.01
CA GLY A 2 19.31 4.73 6.36
C GLY A 2 19.14 3.65 7.42
N GLY A 3 18.02 3.69 8.14
CA GLY A 3 17.66 2.61 9.04
C GLY A 3 17.13 1.43 8.22
N GLU A 4 17.55 0.22 8.54
CA GLU A 4 16.91 -0.98 7.99
C GLU A 4 15.47 -1.07 8.53
N HIS A 5 14.48 -1.08 7.63
CA HIS A 5 13.09 -1.33 8.01
C HIS A 5 12.83 -2.84 8.04
N ALA A 6 12.28 -3.34 9.14
CA ALA A 6 11.88 -4.74 9.24
C ALA A 6 10.61 -5.01 8.41
N LEU A 7 10.69 -5.92 7.44
CA LEU A 7 9.55 -6.33 6.63
C LEU A 7 8.75 -7.43 7.34
N THR A 8 7.43 -7.27 7.43
CA THR A 8 6.50 -8.32 7.84
C THR A 8 5.44 -8.48 6.75
N THR A 9 5.26 -9.69 6.24
CA THR A 9 4.24 -10.02 5.24
C THR A 9 3.10 -10.81 5.87
N CYS A 10 1.90 -10.66 5.32
CA CYS A 10 0.73 -11.47 5.68
C CYS A 10 -0.10 -11.75 4.43
N SER A 11 -0.95 -12.77 4.52
CA SER A 11 -1.66 -13.36 3.38
C SER A 11 -3.19 -13.20 3.43
N SER A 12 -3.72 -12.70 4.55
CA SER A 12 -5.16 -12.57 4.76
C SER A 12 -5.51 -11.35 5.61
N HIS A 13 -6.77 -10.91 5.50
CA HIS A 13 -7.28 -9.82 6.34
C HIS A 13 -7.15 -10.13 7.83
N ASP A 14 -7.47 -11.36 8.23
CA ASP A 14 -7.43 -11.77 9.63
C ASP A 14 -5.99 -11.79 10.19
N GLU A 15 -5.03 -12.24 9.40
CA GLU A 15 -3.62 -12.19 9.76
C GLU A 15 -3.11 -10.75 9.90
N ALA A 16 -3.43 -9.89 8.93
CA ALA A 16 -3.09 -8.47 8.96
C ALA A 16 -3.69 -7.77 10.20
N TYR A 17 -4.98 -8.00 10.47
CA TYR A 17 -5.65 -7.45 11.64
C TYR A 17 -5.02 -7.92 12.95
N ASN A 18 -4.65 -9.19 13.05
CA ASN A 18 -3.92 -9.72 14.20
C ASN A 18 -2.54 -9.06 14.36
N LEU A 19 -1.82 -8.79 13.28
CA LEU A 19 -0.53 -8.10 13.34
C LEU A 19 -0.67 -6.64 13.78
N LEU A 20 -1.71 -5.95 13.31
CA LEU A 20 -2.02 -4.58 13.73
C LEU A 20 -2.43 -4.54 15.21
N SER A 21 -3.28 -5.47 15.65
CA SER A 21 -3.81 -5.51 17.04
C SER A 21 -2.83 -6.03 18.08
N LYS A 22 -2.00 -7.04 17.76
CA LYS A 22 -1.11 -7.68 18.75
C LYS A 22 0.12 -6.85 19.14
N ARG A 23 0.47 -5.84 18.35
CA ARG A 23 1.87 -5.39 18.31
C ARG A 23 2.06 -3.96 18.85
N GLY A 24 1.02 -3.12 18.87
CA GLY A 24 1.14 -1.69 19.25
C GLY A 24 0.89 -1.31 20.71
N TYR A 25 -0.04 -1.95 21.43
CA TYR A 25 -0.45 -1.42 22.74
C TYR A 25 0.40 -1.94 23.90
N GLU A 26 0.50 -3.26 24.07
CA GLU A 26 1.14 -3.85 25.26
C GLU A 26 2.65 -3.60 25.35
N LYS A 27 3.40 -3.71 24.25
CA LYS A 27 4.87 -3.56 24.32
C LYS A 27 5.32 -2.12 24.58
N GLU A 28 4.66 -1.14 23.98
CA GLU A 28 4.98 0.27 24.24
C GLU A 28 4.48 0.72 25.62
N LEU A 29 3.34 0.18 26.08
CA LEU A 29 2.93 0.30 27.47
C LEU A 29 3.99 -0.26 28.43
N LEU A 30 4.47 -1.48 28.19
CA LEU A 30 5.46 -2.13 29.05
C LEU A 30 6.80 -1.37 29.03
N ARG A 31 7.30 -0.99 27.84
CA ARG A 31 8.56 -0.27 27.68
C ARG A 31 8.55 1.06 28.41
N ARG A 32 7.54 1.91 28.20
CA ARG A 32 7.50 3.18 28.91
C ARG A 32 7.19 2.94 30.40
N ALA A 33 6.43 1.91 30.78
CA ALA A 33 6.13 1.63 32.19
C ALA A 33 7.42 1.32 32.94
N GLU A 34 8.33 0.59 32.31
CA GLU A 34 9.71 0.40 32.79
C GLU A 34 10.47 1.74 32.88
N GLU A 35 10.37 2.63 31.88
CA GLU A 35 11.04 3.95 31.93
C GLU A 35 10.55 4.81 33.10
N HIS A 36 9.24 4.83 33.36
CA HIS A 36 8.65 5.56 34.47
C HIS A 36 8.93 4.92 35.84
N GLU A 37 9.07 3.59 35.89
CA GLU A 37 9.50 2.90 37.10
C GLU A 37 10.98 3.21 37.43
N ILE A 38 11.82 3.36 36.40
CA ILE A 38 13.23 3.74 36.53
C ILE A 38 13.38 5.20 36.98
N ASP A 39 12.56 6.12 36.47
CA ASP A 39 12.64 7.54 36.80
C ASP A 39 11.87 7.94 38.08
N GLY A 40 11.16 6.99 38.70
CA GLY A 40 10.44 7.17 39.96
C GLY A 40 9.19 8.07 39.84
N THR A 41 8.70 8.31 38.63
CA THR A 41 7.53 9.14 38.38
C THR A 41 6.25 8.31 38.27
N ASN A 42 5.12 8.91 38.62
CA ASN A 42 3.84 8.22 38.59
C ASN A 42 3.32 8.17 37.15
N TRP A 43 3.20 6.97 36.58
CA TRP A 43 2.76 6.73 35.20
C TRP A 43 1.34 7.30 34.94
N PRO A 44 1.16 8.26 34.01
CA PRO A 44 -0.15 8.86 33.75
C PRO A 44 -1.06 8.06 32.80
N GLY A 45 -0.61 6.92 32.26
CA GLY A 45 -1.27 6.24 31.14
C GLY A 45 -0.71 6.69 29.79
N LEU A 46 -0.78 5.85 28.76
CA LEU A 46 -0.55 6.31 27.40
C LEU A 46 -1.70 7.24 27.00
N ASN A 47 -1.36 8.50 26.71
CA ASN A 47 -2.24 9.33 25.90
C ASN A 47 -2.24 8.74 24.48
N LYS A 48 -3.41 8.35 23.95
CA LYS A 48 -3.53 7.76 22.61
C LYS A 48 -2.89 8.62 21.50
N ASN A 49 -2.67 9.90 21.78
CA ASN A 49 -2.09 10.86 20.85
C ASN A 49 -0.55 10.94 20.92
N GLU A 50 0.12 10.22 21.84
CA GLU A 50 1.58 10.25 22.06
C GLU A 50 2.27 8.92 21.73
N THR A 51 1.59 8.00 21.07
CA THR A 51 2.19 6.75 20.64
C THR A 51 3.05 7.01 19.41
N ASP A 52 4.35 6.72 19.51
CA ASP A 52 5.20 6.66 18.34
C ASP A 52 4.59 5.68 17.30
N PRO A 53 4.72 6.01 16.01
CA PRO A 53 4.20 5.18 14.93
C PRO A 53 4.71 3.75 15.03
N PHE A 54 3.79 2.83 15.33
CA PHE A 54 4.13 1.43 15.55
C PHE A 54 4.58 0.73 14.25
N TRP A 55 4.04 1.16 13.12
CA TRP A 55 4.52 0.80 11.78
C TRP A 55 4.94 2.06 11.06
N ASP A 56 6.14 2.04 10.45
CA ASP A 56 6.51 3.13 9.53
C ASP A 56 5.53 3.16 8.34
N ALA A 57 5.26 2.00 7.74
CA ALA A 57 4.36 1.88 6.61
C ALA A 57 3.52 0.60 6.68
N VAL A 58 2.26 0.67 6.25
CA VAL A 58 1.38 -0.47 6.04
C VAL A 58 0.83 -0.43 4.62
N LEU A 59 1.17 -1.44 3.81
CA LEU A 59 0.77 -1.52 2.40
C LEU A 59 -0.20 -2.68 2.23
N CYS A 60 -1.42 -2.39 1.80
CA CYS A 60 -2.50 -3.37 1.70
C CYS A 60 -2.90 -3.59 0.24
N ASP A 61 -3.14 -4.85 -0.12
CA ASP A 61 -3.88 -5.16 -1.33
C ASP A 61 -5.35 -4.78 -1.13
N LEU A 62 -5.97 -4.11 -2.09
CA LEU A 62 -7.41 -3.80 -2.05
C LEU A 62 -8.22 -5.09 -1.95
N LEU A 63 -7.86 -6.09 -2.76
CA LEU A 63 -8.62 -7.32 -2.97
C LEU A 63 -7.95 -8.47 -2.24
N MET A 64 -8.52 -8.87 -1.10
CA MET A 64 -7.99 -9.96 -0.29
C MET A 64 -9.11 -10.94 0.08
N PRO A 65 -8.78 -12.20 0.44
CA PRO A 65 -9.75 -13.12 1.00
C PRO A 65 -10.38 -12.55 2.27
N ALA A 66 -11.71 -12.50 2.33
CA ALA A 66 -12.43 -12.04 3.51
C ALA A 66 -12.14 -12.97 4.70
N GLY A 67 -11.83 -12.33 5.84
CA GLY A 67 -11.59 -13.00 7.10
C GLY A 67 -12.85 -13.60 7.72
N LYS A 68 -12.66 -14.56 8.63
CA LYS A 68 -13.73 -15.18 9.42
C LYS A 68 -14.00 -14.43 10.72
N MET A 69 -12.98 -13.79 11.32
CA MET A 69 -13.07 -13.28 12.69
C MET A 69 -14.21 -12.28 12.91
N ALA A 70 -14.49 -11.42 11.94
CA ALA A 70 -15.53 -10.41 12.01
C ALA A 70 -16.89 -10.85 11.39
N GLN A 71 -17.00 -12.09 10.90
CA GLN A 71 -18.18 -12.58 10.19
C GLN A 71 -19.04 -13.50 11.07
N GLY A 72 -20.36 -13.42 10.90
CA GLY A 72 -21.33 -14.29 11.56
C GLY A 72 -22.59 -14.50 10.70
N GLY A 73 -23.38 -15.53 11.01
CA GLY A 73 -24.60 -15.85 10.28
C GLY A 73 -24.38 -15.97 8.76
N GLU A 74 -25.18 -15.24 7.97
CA GLU A 74 -25.05 -15.15 6.51
C GLU A 74 -23.68 -14.64 6.04
N GLY A 75 -22.98 -13.83 6.84
CA GLY A 75 -21.65 -13.31 6.51
C GLY A 75 -20.61 -14.40 6.27
N LEU A 76 -20.78 -15.58 6.89
CA LEU A 76 -19.88 -16.72 6.74
C LEU A 76 -19.77 -17.21 5.28
N ARG A 77 -20.77 -16.94 4.43
CA ARG A 77 -20.73 -17.29 3.00
C ARG A 77 -19.72 -16.48 2.19
N HIS A 78 -19.16 -15.42 2.78
CA HIS A 78 -18.16 -14.56 2.14
C HIS A 78 -16.73 -14.92 2.55
N VAL A 79 -16.54 -15.71 3.60
CA VAL A 79 -15.21 -16.11 4.10
C VAL A 79 -14.40 -16.77 2.98
N GLY A 80 -13.15 -16.34 2.82
CA GLY A 80 -12.24 -16.82 1.79
C GLY A 80 -12.51 -16.27 0.38
N LYS A 81 -13.63 -15.59 0.12
CA LYS A 81 -13.87 -14.92 -1.15
C LYS A 81 -13.04 -13.65 -1.23
N VAL A 82 -12.49 -13.38 -2.42
CA VAL A 82 -11.78 -12.13 -2.71
C VAL A 82 -12.77 -10.98 -2.62
N MET A 83 -12.49 -10.04 -1.73
CA MET A 83 -13.35 -8.91 -1.41
C MET A 83 -12.51 -7.63 -1.25
N PRO A 84 -13.09 -6.44 -1.47
CA PRO A 84 -12.41 -5.17 -1.29
C PRO A 84 -12.27 -4.82 0.20
N VAL A 85 -11.32 -5.47 0.89
CA VAL A 85 -11.15 -5.33 2.35
C VAL A 85 -9.87 -4.62 2.75
N GLY A 86 -8.91 -4.41 1.82
CA GLY A 86 -7.63 -3.77 2.11
C GLY A 86 -7.76 -2.34 2.65
N TRP A 87 -8.78 -1.62 2.21
CA TRP A 87 -9.02 -0.24 2.67
C TRP A 87 -9.31 -0.17 4.17
N ALA A 88 -10.04 -1.15 4.73
CA ALA A 88 -10.33 -1.18 6.16
C ALA A 88 -9.07 -1.40 7.00
N LEU A 89 -8.12 -2.20 6.51
CA LEU A 89 -6.83 -2.42 7.16
C LEU A 89 -5.97 -1.15 7.14
N ALA A 90 -5.95 -0.42 6.02
CA ALA A 90 -5.24 0.86 5.94
C ALA A 90 -5.80 1.91 6.91
N LEU A 91 -7.13 1.97 7.07
CA LEU A 91 -7.76 2.83 8.08
C LEU A 91 -7.36 2.43 9.51
N GLU A 92 -7.39 1.14 9.83
CA GLU A 92 -7.03 0.67 11.17
C GLU A 92 -5.54 0.85 11.48
N ALA A 93 -4.67 0.68 10.48
CA ALA A 93 -3.25 0.97 10.59
C ALA A 93 -2.98 2.45 10.88
N ALA A 94 -3.64 3.36 10.15
CA ALA A 94 -3.54 4.79 10.39
C ALA A 94 -4.02 5.15 11.81
N LYS A 95 -5.16 4.62 12.24
CA LYS A 95 -5.68 4.77 13.61
C LYS A 95 -4.77 4.19 14.69
N SER A 96 -3.95 3.22 14.33
CA SER A 96 -2.93 2.62 15.20
C SER A 96 -1.59 3.36 15.13
N GLY A 97 -1.56 4.53 14.48
CA GLY A 97 -0.42 5.43 14.42
C GLY A 97 0.54 5.19 13.25
N ALA A 98 0.21 4.38 12.23
CA ALA A 98 1.14 4.19 11.10
C ALA A 98 1.46 5.51 10.38
N LYS A 99 2.73 5.79 10.03
CA LYS A 99 3.10 7.06 9.34
C LYS A 99 2.59 7.08 7.90
N PHE A 100 2.68 5.93 7.23
CA PHE A 100 2.34 5.77 5.84
C PHE A 100 1.38 4.59 5.67
N VAL A 101 0.33 4.78 4.87
CA VAL A 101 -0.58 3.70 4.51
C VAL A 101 -0.79 3.66 3.01
N ALA A 102 -0.88 2.46 2.43
CA ALA A 102 -1.26 2.31 1.03
C ALA A 102 -2.33 1.26 0.86
N VAL A 103 -3.17 1.48 -0.14
CA VAL A 103 -4.05 0.47 -0.72
C VAL A 103 -3.78 0.42 -2.20
N ALA A 104 -3.37 -0.74 -2.70
CA ALA A 104 -3.11 -0.92 -4.12
C ALA A 104 -3.84 -2.15 -4.68
N THR A 105 -4.19 -2.10 -5.96
CA THR A 105 -4.67 -3.27 -6.70
C THR A 105 -4.04 -3.30 -8.08
N ASP A 106 -3.76 -4.49 -8.57
CA ASP A 106 -3.40 -4.81 -9.96
C ASP A 106 -4.63 -5.00 -10.84
N MET A 107 -5.83 -4.94 -10.26
CA MET A 107 -7.09 -5.07 -10.98
C MET A 107 -7.36 -3.84 -11.84
N ASN A 108 -7.54 -4.06 -13.15
CA ASN A 108 -7.98 -3.02 -14.08
C ASN A 108 -9.33 -2.43 -13.63
N HIS A 109 -9.48 -1.11 -13.73
CA HIS A 109 -10.71 -0.43 -13.33
C HIS A 109 -11.97 -0.88 -14.07
N HIS A 110 -11.84 -1.39 -15.30
CA HIS A 110 -12.96 -1.93 -16.07
C HIS A 110 -13.37 -3.34 -15.60
N HIS A 111 -12.55 -4.01 -14.80
CA HIS A 111 -12.78 -5.38 -14.36
C HIS A 111 -13.42 -5.49 -12.97
N HIS A 112 -13.29 -4.47 -12.11
CA HIS A 112 -13.88 -4.52 -10.77
C HIS A 112 -14.36 -3.14 -10.31
N PRO A 113 -15.61 -3.02 -9.81
CA PRO A 113 -16.18 -1.73 -9.43
C PRO A 113 -15.35 -1.01 -8.36
N THR A 114 -14.83 -1.71 -7.36
CA THR A 114 -13.98 -1.06 -6.34
C THR A 114 -12.65 -0.57 -6.91
N SER A 115 -12.12 -1.21 -7.95
CA SER A 115 -10.94 -0.67 -8.63
C SER A 115 -11.29 0.65 -9.34
N ALA A 116 -12.41 0.71 -10.07
CA ALA A 116 -12.90 1.94 -10.68
C ALA A 116 -13.17 3.07 -9.67
N MET A 117 -13.61 2.72 -8.45
CA MET A 117 -13.83 3.71 -7.40
C MET A 117 -12.54 4.46 -7.02
N LEU A 118 -11.36 3.83 -7.15
CA LEU A 118 -10.08 4.47 -6.85
C LEU A 118 -9.75 5.64 -7.80
N ASP A 119 -10.29 5.64 -9.03
CA ASP A 119 -10.10 6.74 -10.00
C ASP A 119 -10.73 8.06 -9.52
N ASN A 120 -11.70 7.97 -8.60
CA ASN A 120 -12.37 9.15 -8.05
C ASN A 120 -11.59 9.78 -6.89
N LEU A 121 -10.51 9.14 -6.42
CA LEU A 121 -9.69 9.67 -5.34
C LEU A 121 -8.68 10.67 -5.90
N ASN A 122 -8.89 11.95 -5.57
CA ASN A 122 -8.17 13.11 -6.07
C ASN A 122 -6.63 12.94 -5.95
N TYR A 123 -5.95 12.65 -7.05
CA TYR A 123 -4.51 12.38 -7.13
C TYR A 123 -4.00 11.18 -6.32
N HIS A 124 -4.90 10.28 -5.91
CA HIS A 124 -4.58 9.05 -5.16
C HIS A 124 -3.83 9.27 -3.84
N GLN A 125 -3.59 10.52 -3.41
CA GLN A 125 -2.79 10.89 -2.25
C GLN A 125 -3.58 11.79 -1.31
N PHE A 126 -3.68 11.40 -0.04
CA PHE A 126 -4.41 12.14 0.98
C PHE A 126 -3.91 11.78 2.39
N GLN A 127 -4.58 12.27 3.43
CA GLN A 127 -4.29 11.92 4.82
C GLN A 127 -5.43 11.14 5.47
N ILE A 128 -5.08 10.17 6.31
CA ILE A 128 -6.00 9.42 7.17
C ILE A 128 -5.39 9.47 8.56
N ASP A 129 -6.06 10.11 9.52
CA ASP A 129 -5.60 10.16 10.92
C ASP A 129 -4.11 10.57 11.08
N GLY A 130 -3.68 11.58 10.31
CA GLY A 130 -2.29 12.05 10.27
C GLY A 130 -1.33 11.21 9.42
N ALA A 131 -1.69 9.97 9.06
CA ALA A 131 -0.92 9.15 8.14
C ALA A 131 -1.02 9.68 6.70
N LYS A 132 0.09 9.69 5.95
CA LYS A 132 0.04 9.93 4.51
C LYS A 132 -0.42 8.65 3.81
N ALA A 133 -1.41 8.78 2.94
CA ALA A 133 -2.12 7.67 2.33
C ALA A 133 -2.00 7.69 0.80
N ILE A 134 -1.79 6.51 0.19
CA ILE A 134 -1.94 6.30 -1.26
C ILE A 134 -2.98 5.22 -1.55
N PHE A 135 -4.03 5.53 -2.31
CA PHE A 135 -5.03 4.55 -2.75
C PHE A 135 -5.07 4.52 -4.27
N THR A 136 -4.57 3.44 -4.89
CA THR A 136 -4.36 3.39 -6.34
C THR A 136 -4.67 2.02 -6.96
N ASN A 137 -5.23 2.03 -8.15
CA ASN A 137 -5.33 0.90 -9.08
C ASN A 137 -4.30 1.02 -10.23
N CYS A 138 -3.46 2.05 -10.17
CA CYS A 138 -2.57 2.46 -11.23
C CYS A 138 -1.18 2.66 -10.64
N ILE A 139 -0.36 1.63 -10.77
CA ILE A 139 1.08 1.76 -10.67
C ILE A 139 1.61 1.16 -11.93
N SER A 140 1.88 2.05 -12.89
CA SER A 140 2.53 1.69 -14.11
C SER A 140 3.97 1.30 -13.79
N THR A 141 4.21 0.01 -13.64
CA THR A 141 5.49 -0.56 -14.09
C THR A 141 5.50 -0.44 -15.61
N VAL A 142 5.96 0.71 -16.11
CA VAL A 142 6.28 0.82 -17.53
C VAL A 142 7.50 -0.06 -17.76
N GLY A 143 7.28 -1.24 -18.33
CA GLY A 143 8.30 -2.15 -18.79
C GLY A 143 8.19 -2.28 -20.30
N ILE A 144 9.29 -2.11 -21.02
CA ILE A 144 9.33 -2.47 -22.43
C ILE A 144 9.84 -3.92 -22.49
N ASN A 145 9.03 -4.87 -22.97
CA ASN A 145 9.56 -6.21 -23.23
C ASN A 145 10.43 -6.08 -24.48
N GLY A 146 11.73 -6.29 -24.28
CA GLY A 146 12.75 -6.12 -25.32
C GLY A 146 13.84 -5.07 -25.01
N THR A 147 13.80 -4.36 -23.88
CA THR A 147 14.88 -3.42 -23.49
C THR A 147 15.92 -4.05 -22.58
N GLU A 148 16.51 -5.17 -23.00
CA GLU A 148 17.93 -5.36 -22.69
C GLU A 148 18.81 -4.31 -23.42
N ARG A 149 18.22 -3.44 -24.27
CA ARG A 149 18.88 -2.33 -24.97
C ARG A 149 17.99 -1.09 -25.08
N GLU A 150 18.60 0.08 -24.98
CA GLU A 150 18.00 1.39 -25.31
C GLU A 150 17.55 1.45 -26.79
N CYS A 151 16.49 2.21 -27.16
CA CYS A 151 16.22 2.45 -28.61
C CYS A 151 17.46 3.10 -29.21
N SER A 152 18.12 2.42 -30.16
CA SER A 152 19.34 2.88 -30.81
C SER A 152 19.20 4.23 -31.53
N GLY A 153 17.97 4.64 -31.85
CA GLY A 153 17.67 5.94 -32.46
C GLY A 153 17.36 7.09 -31.47
N CYS A 154 17.03 6.81 -30.21
CA CYS A 154 16.63 7.87 -29.26
C CYS A 154 17.05 7.69 -27.79
N SER A 155 17.81 6.63 -27.48
CA SER A 155 18.25 6.27 -26.13
C SER A 155 17.12 6.24 -25.09
N GLY A 156 15.90 5.84 -25.49
CA GLY A 156 14.75 5.75 -24.59
C GLY A 156 14.07 7.09 -24.25
N ALA A 157 14.47 8.21 -24.85
CA ALA A 157 13.93 9.55 -24.55
C ALA A 157 12.60 9.90 -25.27
N GLY A 158 11.99 8.97 -26.01
CA GLY A 158 10.78 9.22 -26.79
C GLY A 158 9.48 8.98 -26.01
N SER A 159 8.52 9.91 -26.08
CA SER A 159 7.12 9.70 -25.66
C SER A 159 6.39 8.70 -26.59
N ILE A 160 5.31 8.09 -26.10
CA ILE A 160 4.62 6.98 -26.76
C ILE A 160 3.57 7.50 -27.77
N LYS A 161 3.47 6.85 -28.93
CA LYS A 161 2.30 6.99 -29.84
C LYS A 161 1.42 5.73 -29.68
N ARG A 162 0.16 5.91 -29.25
CA ARG A 162 -0.85 4.85 -29.27
C ARG A 162 -1.38 4.71 -30.70
N ASP A 163 -1.21 3.54 -31.26
CA ASP A 163 -1.87 3.08 -32.47
C ASP A 163 -2.42 1.69 -32.13
N ASP A 164 -3.64 1.40 -32.56
CA ASP A 164 -4.64 0.56 -31.87
C ASP A 164 -4.25 -0.91 -31.62
N GLU A 165 -3.06 -1.34 -32.05
CA GLU A 165 -2.56 -2.71 -31.86
C GLU A 165 -1.06 -2.78 -31.50
N LYS A 166 -0.29 -1.68 -31.51
CA LYS A 166 1.16 -1.68 -31.22
C LYS A 166 1.63 -0.34 -30.66
N TYR A 167 2.32 -0.40 -29.52
CA TYR A 167 3.06 0.74 -29.00
C TYR A 167 4.30 0.97 -29.85
N LYS A 168 4.41 2.14 -30.51
CA LYS A 168 5.60 2.52 -31.26
C LYS A 168 6.32 3.65 -30.53
N CYS A 169 7.66 3.61 -30.53
CA CYS A 169 8.43 4.79 -30.16
C CYS A 169 8.14 5.90 -31.18
N TRP A 170 7.61 7.05 -30.74
CA TRP A 170 7.21 8.12 -31.65
C TRP A 170 8.36 8.67 -32.51
N ARG A 171 9.60 8.51 -32.03
CA ARG A 171 10.81 9.09 -32.62
C ARG A 171 11.55 8.15 -33.56
N CYS A 172 11.51 6.83 -33.29
CA CYS A 172 12.28 5.83 -34.04
C CYS A 172 11.43 4.81 -34.81
N ASP A 173 10.09 4.83 -34.66
CA ASP A 173 9.14 3.89 -35.29
C ASP A 173 9.50 2.40 -35.06
N GLY A 174 10.30 2.14 -34.02
CA GLY A 174 10.91 0.83 -33.74
C GLY A 174 9.92 -0.18 -33.16
N THR A 175 10.19 -1.46 -33.42
CA THR A 175 9.45 -2.62 -32.92
C THR A 175 9.80 -2.91 -31.46
N GLY A 176 9.33 -2.07 -30.55
CA GLY A 176 9.27 -2.40 -29.12
C GLY A 176 7.83 -2.78 -28.77
N THR A 177 7.61 -3.95 -28.20
CA THR A 177 6.32 -4.24 -27.55
C THR A 177 6.37 -3.66 -26.14
N ASP A 178 5.68 -2.54 -25.93
CA ASP A 178 5.32 -2.10 -24.58
C ASP A 178 4.42 -3.16 -23.96
N PHE A 179 4.65 -3.44 -22.69
CA PHE A 179 3.63 -3.98 -21.84
C PHE A 179 3.43 -2.98 -20.69
N ALA A 180 2.23 -2.46 -20.56
CA ALA A 180 1.78 -2.05 -19.24
C ALA A 180 1.57 -3.35 -18.45
N GLU A 181 2.59 -3.79 -17.71
CA GLU A 181 2.33 -4.77 -16.66
C GLU A 181 1.62 -4.00 -15.58
N TYR A 182 0.32 -4.22 -15.51
CA TYR A 182 -0.48 -3.82 -14.38
C TYR A 182 -0.06 -4.70 -13.21
N GLY A 183 0.73 -4.13 -12.31
CA GLY A 183 1.31 -4.85 -11.18
C GLY A 183 1.46 -3.94 -9.96
N LYS A 184 1.48 -4.54 -8.78
CA LYS A 184 1.76 -3.85 -7.52
C LYS A 184 3.26 -3.87 -7.28
N ASP A 185 3.94 -2.75 -7.53
CA ASP A 185 5.30 -2.54 -7.07
C ASP A 185 5.28 -1.85 -5.70
N TRP A 186 5.32 -2.67 -4.64
CA TRP A 186 5.27 -2.17 -3.26
C TRP A 186 6.46 -1.27 -2.91
N GLY A 187 7.61 -1.43 -3.56
CA GLY A 187 8.77 -0.55 -3.39
C GLY A 187 8.47 0.86 -3.90
N LYS A 188 7.99 0.97 -5.13
CA LYS A 188 7.60 2.27 -5.72
C LYS A 188 6.43 2.94 -4.99
N ILE A 189 5.47 2.16 -4.47
CA ILE A 189 4.41 2.69 -3.61
C ILE A 189 5.01 3.36 -2.39
N LEU A 190 5.93 2.67 -1.73
CA LEU A 190 6.57 3.16 -0.52
C LEU A 190 7.42 4.39 -0.80
N GLU A 191 8.18 4.41 -1.90
CA GLU A 191 8.93 5.59 -2.35
C GLU A 191 8.01 6.80 -2.56
N ALA A 192 6.89 6.62 -3.26
CA ALA A 192 5.91 7.71 -3.47
C ALA A 192 5.27 8.22 -2.17
N LEU A 193 5.12 7.34 -1.17
CA LEU A 193 4.66 7.70 0.18
C LEU A 193 5.71 8.49 0.95
N ILE A 194 6.98 8.07 0.90
CA ILE A 194 8.06 8.72 1.65
C ILE A 194 8.46 10.07 1.03
N ASP A 195 8.40 10.18 -0.30
CA ASP A 195 8.81 11.39 -1.00
C ASP A 195 7.98 12.61 -0.58
N LYS A 196 8.68 13.65 -0.16
CA LYS A 196 8.10 14.96 0.15
C LYS A 196 7.94 15.73 -1.15
N LYS A 197 6.77 15.66 -1.77
CA LYS A 197 6.36 16.68 -2.74
C LYS A 197 5.92 17.94 -2.00
#